data_AF-A0A2V7K7P6-F1
#
_entry.id   AF-A0A2V7K7P6-F1
#
_cell.length_a   1.000
_cell.length_b   1.000
_cell.length_c   1.000
_cell.angle_alpha   90.00
_cell.angle_beta   90.00
_cell.angle_gamma   90.00
#
_symmetry.space_group_name_H-M   'P 1'
#
loop_
_entity.id
_entity.type
_entity.pdbx_description
1 polymer ?
#
loop_
_entity_poly.entity_id
_entity_poly.type
_entity_poly.pdbx_seq_one_letter_code
_entity_poly.pdbx_strand_id
1 'polypeptide(L)'
;MLVGLGAVSTTFIAGVENVRRGRALPIGSLTQMSTIRLGRRPEKRAPKIKDFAPLAGLQDLVFTAWDPIPDDAYTAAKKAGVLEPHHLEPVADFLKAITPLPAAFDQYYVKRLHGTNVKRGKNKRELAEQLREDIRGFKKTAGCDRLVMVWCASTEVFITPGPAHQSLAAFEKAMEQNDPAIAPSMLYAWAALMEGVPF
;
A
#
# COMPACT_ATOMS: atom_id res chain seq x y z
N MET A 1 -4.51 1.26 1.44
CA MET A 1 -3.38 1.56 2.34
C MET A 1 -2.12 1.04 1.69
N LEU A 2 -1.06 1.84 1.59
CA LEU A 2 0.15 1.51 0.84
C LEU A 2 1.33 1.39 1.80
N VAL A 3 2.03 0.25 1.80
CA VAL A 3 3.28 0.12 2.55
C VAL A 3 4.41 0.56 1.64
N GLY A 4 5.13 1.61 2.02
CA GLY A 4 6.05 2.37 1.17
C GLY A 4 5.32 3.46 0.39
N LEU A 5 5.63 4.72 0.67
CA LEU A 5 5.21 5.92 -0.08
C LEU A 5 6.29 6.35 -1.09
N GLY A 6 6.88 5.36 -1.76
CA GLY A 6 7.91 5.58 -2.78
C GLY A 6 7.35 5.84 -4.19
N ALA A 7 8.18 5.59 -5.20
CA ALA A 7 7.87 5.86 -6.61
C ALA A 7 6.56 5.24 -7.09
N VAL A 8 6.32 3.96 -6.80
CA VAL A 8 5.10 3.24 -7.24
C VAL A 8 3.85 3.85 -6.61
N SER A 9 3.85 3.96 -5.28
CA SER A 9 2.70 4.46 -4.52
C SER A 9 2.36 5.90 -4.87
N THR A 10 3.36 6.79 -4.95
CA THR A 10 3.12 8.20 -5.28
C THR A 10 2.67 8.39 -6.72
N THR A 11 3.21 7.62 -7.67
CA THR A 11 2.74 7.62 -9.06
C THR A 11 1.29 7.13 -9.16
N PHE A 12 0.93 6.08 -8.41
CA PHE A 12 -0.44 5.59 -8.36
C PHE A 12 -1.41 6.63 -7.81
N ILE A 13 -1.10 7.23 -6.65
CA ILE A 13 -1.93 8.25 -6.02
C ILE A 13 -2.09 9.47 -6.96
N ALA A 14 -0.99 9.99 -7.51
CA ALA A 14 -1.02 11.14 -8.41
C ALA A 14 -1.78 10.83 -9.71
N GLY A 15 -1.62 9.62 -10.26
CA GLY A 15 -2.34 9.17 -11.45
C GLY A 15 -3.85 9.09 -11.21
N VAL A 16 -4.26 8.50 -10.08
CA VAL A 16 -5.67 8.48 -9.68
C VAL A 16 -6.22 9.89 -9.56
N GLU A 17 -5.54 10.78 -8.83
CA GLU A 17 -6.02 12.15 -8.62
C GLU A 17 -6.10 12.96 -9.92
N ASN A 18 -5.14 12.81 -10.84
CA ASN A 18 -5.22 13.44 -12.15
C ASN A 18 -6.43 12.93 -12.97
N VAL A 19 -6.74 11.64 -12.91
CA VAL A 19 -7.94 11.09 -13.57
C VAL A 19 -9.21 11.62 -12.92
N ARG A 20 -9.26 11.71 -11.59
CA ARG A 20 -10.40 12.28 -10.84
C ARG A 20 -10.69 13.72 -11.21
N ARG A 21 -9.65 14.52 -11.43
CA ARG A 21 -9.74 15.93 -11.88
C ARG A 21 -9.92 16.08 -13.39
N GLY A 22 -10.10 14.99 -14.13
CA GLY A 22 -10.30 15.02 -15.60
C GLY A 22 -9.06 15.48 -16.39
N ARG A 23 -7.88 15.41 -15.79
CA ARG A 23 -6.61 15.88 -16.38
C ARG A 23 -5.83 14.78 -17.09
N ALA A 24 -6.18 13.52 -16.82
CA ALA A 24 -5.54 12.36 -17.41
C ALA A 24 -6.56 11.25 -17.70
N LEU A 25 -6.16 10.31 -18.54
CA LEU A 25 -6.85 9.04 -18.74
C LEU A 25 -6.08 7.94 -18.00
N PRO A 26 -6.77 6.89 -17.47
CA PRO A 26 -6.13 5.79 -16.74
C PRO A 26 -5.42 4.79 -17.69
N ILE A 27 -4.53 5.29 -18.55
CA ILE A 27 -3.83 4.51 -19.58
C ILE A 27 -3.01 3.38 -18.95
N GLY A 28 -3.14 2.19 -19.51
CA GLY A 28 -2.50 0.96 -19.00
C GLY A 28 -3.31 0.24 -17.91
N SER A 29 -4.39 0.84 -17.40
CA SER A 29 -5.23 0.17 -16.41
C SER A 29 -6.19 -0.85 -17.05
N LEU A 30 -5.97 -2.13 -16.76
CA LEU A 30 -6.83 -3.23 -17.21
C LEU A 30 -8.29 -3.01 -16.81
N THR A 31 -8.54 -2.72 -15.52
CA THR A 31 -9.91 -2.61 -15.01
C THR A 31 -10.64 -1.38 -15.55
N GLN A 32 -9.93 -0.28 -15.83
CA GLN A 32 -10.54 0.98 -16.26
C GLN A 32 -10.71 1.09 -17.79
N MET A 33 -9.85 0.43 -18.58
CA MET A 33 -9.80 0.62 -20.04
C MET A 33 -10.04 -0.64 -20.86
N SER A 34 -9.77 -1.84 -20.33
CA SER A 34 -9.92 -3.08 -21.11
C SER A 34 -11.35 -3.60 -21.10
N THR A 35 -11.63 -4.46 -22.07
CA THR A 35 -12.92 -5.12 -22.27
C THR A 35 -12.87 -6.59 -21.92
N ILE A 36 -14.01 -7.15 -21.49
CA ILE A 36 -14.18 -8.59 -21.29
C ILE A 36 -15.03 -9.18 -22.41
N ARG A 37 -14.57 -10.26 -23.05
CA ARG A 37 -15.37 -10.93 -24.10
C ARG A 37 -16.45 -11.80 -23.45
N LEU A 38 -17.70 -11.56 -23.83
CA LEU A 38 -18.85 -12.37 -23.45
C LEU A 38 -19.35 -13.15 -24.68
N GLY A 39 -19.65 -14.44 -24.51
CA GLY A 39 -20.18 -15.27 -25.59
C GLY A 39 -19.19 -15.58 -26.73
N ARG A 40 -19.73 -15.97 -27.89
CA ARG A 40 -18.93 -16.37 -29.06
C ARG A 40 -18.41 -15.15 -29.82
N ARG A 41 -17.31 -15.32 -30.57
CA ARG A 41 -16.69 -14.23 -31.35
C ARG A 41 -17.66 -13.48 -32.30
N PRO A 42 -18.59 -14.14 -33.00
CA PRO A 42 -19.52 -13.43 -33.90
C PRO A 42 -20.49 -12.48 -33.19
N GLU A 43 -20.75 -12.66 -31.89
CA GLU A 43 -21.67 -11.82 -31.11
C GLU A 43 -21.10 -10.43 -30.84
N LYS A 44 -19.78 -10.23 -30.98
CA LYS A 44 -19.08 -8.95 -30.75
C LYS A 44 -19.41 -8.27 -29.39
N ARG A 45 -19.72 -9.07 -28.37
CA ARG A 45 -20.02 -8.58 -27.01
C ARG A 45 -18.74 -8.43 -26.20
N ALA A 46 -18.24 -7.21 -26.11
CA ALA A 46 -17.03 -6.88 -25.38
C ALA A 46 -17.19 -5.56 -24.57
N PRO A 47 -18.04 -5.53 -23.52
CA PRO A 47 -18.16 -4.36 -22.66
C PRO A 47 -16.85 -4.08 -21.92
N LYS A 48 -16.65 -2.84 -21.45
CA LYS A 48 -15.52 -2.52 -20.56
C LYS A 48 -15.68 -3.28 -19.25
N ILE A 49 -14.57 -3.69 -18.65
CA ILE A 49 -14.56 -4.42 -17.38
C ILE A 49 -15.27 -3.62 -16.28
N LYS A 50 -14.98 -2.32 -16.16
CA LYS A 50 -15.64 -1.41 -15.21
C LYS A 50 -17.15 -1.23 -15.41
N ASP A 51 -17.65 -1.47 -16.62
CA ASP A 51 -19.09 -1.37 -16.94
C ASP A 51 -19.79 -2.73 -16.79
N PHE A 52 -19.01 -3.81 -16.61
CA PHE A 52 -19.50 -5.18 -16.49
C PHE A 52 -19.57 -5.67 -15.04
N ALA A 53 -18.55 -5.39 -14.24
CA ALA A 53 -18.46 -5.82 -12.84
C ALA A 53 -18.64 -4.61 -11.89
N PRO A 54 -19.29 -4.79 -10.72
CA PRO A 54 -19.48 -3.71 -9.74
C PRO A 54 -18.18 -3.45 -8.97
N LEU A 55 -17.21 -2.83 -9.64
CA LEU A 55 -15.92 -2.44 -9.07
C LEU A 55 -16.04 -1.05 -8.44
N ALA A 56 -15.29 -0.82 -7.36
CA ALA A 56 -15.12 0.53 -6.82
C ALA A 56 -14.53 1.45 -7.89
N GLY A 57 -15.12 2.65 -8.02
CA GLY A 57 -14.64 3.66 -8.94
C GLY A 57 -13.36 4.31 -8.43
N LEU A 58 -12.63 5.00 -9.32
CA LEU A 58 -11.46 5.75 -8.91
C LEU A 58 -11.80 6.85 -7.91
N GLN A 59 -13.02 7.42 -7.92
CA GLN A 59 -13.46 8.43 -6.97
C GLN A 59 -13.66 7.90 -5.54
N ASP A 60 -13.85 6.58 -5.38
CA ASP A 60 -14.15 5.96 -4.09
C ASP A 60 -12.87 5.60 -3.30
N LEU A 61 -11.69 5.70 -3.93
CA LEU A 61 -10.42 5.32 -3.30
C LEU A 61 -9.95 6.36 -2.25
N VAL A 62 -9.56 5.91 -1.07
CA VAL A 62 -8.91 6.78 -0.07
C VAL A 62 -7.55 6.21 0.27
N PHE A 63 -6.56 7.09 0.42
CA PHE A 63 -5.17 6.70 0.59
C PHE A 63 -4.66 7.05 1.99
N THR A 64 -3.89 6.11 2.54
CA THR A 64 -2.93 6.31 3.62
C THR A 64 -1.72 5.43 3.30
N ALA A 65 -0.59 5.76 3.88
CA ALA A 65 0.64 5.00 3.68
C ALA A 65 1.49 4.93 4.94
N TRP A 66 2.38 3.94 4.98
CA TRP A 66 3.49 3.88 5.91
C TRP A 66 4.79 4.03 5.15
N ASP A 67 5.75 4.77 5.68
CA ASP A 67 7.09 4.86 5.09
C ASP A 67 8.13 5.19 6.16
N PRO A 68 9.32 4.55 6.15
CA PRO A 68 10.43 4.93 7.01
C PRO A 68 11.00 6.33 6.73
N ILE A 69 10.63 6.97 5.62
CA ILE A 69 10.97 8.34 5.26
C ILE A 69 9.73 9.24 5.51
N PRO A 70 9.88 10.39 6.19
CA PRO A 70 8.75 11.25 6.57
C PRO A 70 8.21 12.16 5.47
N ASP A 71 8.66 11.99 4.22
CA ASP A 71 8.24 12.86 3.11
C ASP A 71 6.76 12.67 2.79
N ASP A 72 6.02 13.76 2.61
CA ASP A 72 4.67 13.71 2.05
C ASP A 72 4.68 13.18 0.59
N ALA A 73 3.52 12.76 0.08
CA ALA A 73 3.43 12.12 -1.23
C ALA A 73 3.89 13.02 -2.39
N TYR A 74 3.75 14.35 -2.29
CA TYR A 74 4.24 15.27 -3.33
C TYR A 74 5.77 15.34 -3.30
N THR A 75 6.35 15.51 -2.11
CA THR A 75 7.80 15.52 -1.92
C THR A 75 8.43 14.21 -2.39
N ALA A 76 7.86 13.07 -2.00
CA ALA A 76 8.30 11.76 -2.43
C ALA A 76 8.14 11.54 -3.95
N ALA A 77 7.04 11.99 -4.56
CA ALA A 77 6.83 11.91 -6.01
C ALA A 77 7.92 12.70 -6.79
N LYS A 78 8.26 13.90 -6.33
CA LYS A 78 9.32 14.72 -6.95
C LYS A 78 10.69 14.06 -6.83
N LYS A 79 11.01 13.51 -5.66
CA LYS A 79 12.27 12.78 -5.45
C LYS A 79 12.35 11.51 -6.31
N ALA A 80 11.22 10.82 -6.50
CA ALA A 80 11.15 9.63 -7.34
C ALA A 80 11.40 9.92 -8.83
N GLY A 81 11.05 11.11 -9.32
CA GLY A 81 11.36 11.55 -10.68
C GLY A 81 10.64 10.77 -11.79
N VAL A 82 9.56 10.04 -11.46
CA VAL A 82 8.76 9.29 -12.44
C VAL A 82 7.81 10.21 -13.20
N LEU A 83 7.19 11.16 -12.50
CA LEU A 83 6.23 12.11 -13.05
C LEU A 83 6.86 13.49 -13.17
N GLU A 84 6.69 14.12 -14.32
CA GLU A 84 7.12 15.50 -14.55
C GLU A 84 6.30 16.53 -13.75
N PRO A 85 6.82 17.76 -13.52
CA PRO A 85 6.12 18.81 -12.76
C PRO A 85 4.70 19.07 -13.24
N HIS A 86 4.45 19.07 -14.55
CA HIS A 86 3.12 19.34 -15.10
C HIS A 86 2.06 18.26 -14.74
N HIS A 87 2.50 17.05 -14.35
CA HIS A 87 1.63 16.01 -13.79
C HIS A 87 1.36 16.21 -12.29
N LEU A 88 2.30 16.80 -11.55
CA LEU A 88 2.29 16.88 -10.08
C LEU A 88 1.71 18.19 -9.55
N GLU A 89 2.11 19.33 -10.11
CA GLU A 89 1.68 20.66 -9.64
C GLU A 89 0.15 20.81 -9.57
N PRO A 90 -0.64 20.31 -10.55
CA PRO A 90 -2.09 20.45 -10.51
C PRO A 90 -2.81 19.62 -9.44
N VAL A 91 -2.11 18.69 -8.80
CA VAL A 91 -2.63 17.79 -7.75
C VAL A 91 -1.80 17.87 -6.46
N ALA A 92 -0.92 18.89 -6.37
CA ALA A 92 0.04 19.02 -5.28
C ALA A 92 -0.64 19.24 -3.92
N ASP A 93 -1.78 19.95 -3.90
CA ASP A 93 -2.61 20.14 -2.71
C ASP A 93 -3.04 18.80 -2.10
N PHE A 94 -3.54 17.88 -2.95
CA PHE A 94 -3.97 16.56 -2.52
C PHE A 94 -2.79 15.69 -2.08
N LEU A 95 -1.71 15.68 -2.84
CA LEU A 95 -0.52 14.89 -2.53
C LEU A 95 0.16 15.33 -1.23
N LYS A 96 0.27 16.65 -0.98
CA LYS A 96 0.85 17.19 0.26
C LYS A 96 0.01 16.85 1.51
N ALA A 97 -1.28 16.59 1.35
CA ALA A 97 -2.14 16.17 2.44
C ALA A 97 -1.89 14.71 2.90
N ILE A 98 -1.09 13.94 2.14
CA ILE A 98 -0.78 12.54 2.44
C ILE A 98 0.65 12.45 2.97
N THR A 99 0.78 12.51 4.30
CA THR A 99 2.04 12.24 5.01
C THR A 99 2.04 10.79 5.51
N PRO A 100 3.14 10.04 5.35
CA PRO A 100 3.19 8.64 5.75
C PRO A 100 3.21 8.48 7.26
N LEU A 101 2.48 7.49 7.75
CA LEU A 101 2.57 7.00 9.12
C LEU A 101 3.95 6.37 9.37
N PRO A 102 4.46 6.35 10.62
CA PRO A 102 5.70 5.67 10.94
C PRO A 102 5.65 4.20 10.57
N ALA A 103 6.67 3.70 9.87
CA ALA A 103 6.71 2.31 9.41
C ALA A 103 7.24 1.34 10.47
N ALA A 104 6.72 0.11 10.49
CA ALA A 104 7.51 -1.01 11.00
C ALA A 104 8.65 -1.25 10.01
N PHE A 105 9.89 -0.99 10.43
CA PHE A 105 11.07 -1.01 9.56
C PHE A 105 12.28 -1.55 10.34
N ASP A 106 13.08 -2.36 9.66
CA ASP A 106 14.35 -2.86 10.18
C ASP A 106 15.39 -2.91 9.05
N GLN A 107 16.47 -2.16 9.24
CA GLN A 107 17.55 -2.00 8.27
C GLN A 107 18.30 -3.31 7.99
N TYR A 108 18.19 -4.31 8.88
CA TYR A 108 18.72 -5.64 8.63
C TYR A 108 18.17 -6.24 7.33
N TYR A 109 16.87 -6.06 7.08
CA TYR A 109 16.19 -6.61 5.90
C TYR A 109 16.32 -5.71 4.67
N VAL A 110 16.62 -4.42 4.84
CA VAL A 110 16.80 -3.43 3.76
C VAL A 110 18.04 -2.57 4.02
N LYS A 111 19.22 -3.08 3.66
CA LYS A 111 20.53 -2.52 4.08
C LYS A 111 20.80 -1.09 3.62
N ARG A 112 20.30 -0.69 2.45
CA ARG A 112 20.61 0.59 1.79
C ARG A 112 19.65 1.73 2.15
N LEU A 113 18.73 1.49 3.08
CA LEU A 113 17.74 2.47 3.49
C LEU A 113 17.95 2.82 4.96
N HIS A 114 17.89 4.11 5.28
CA HIS A 114 17.90 4.60 6.65
C HIS A 114 16.55 5.25 6.94
N GLY A 115 15.83 4.71 7.93
CA GLY A 115 14.51 5.19 8.31
C GLY A 115 14.54 6.08 9.53
N THR A 116 13.95 7.27 9.43
CA THR A 116 13.76 8.19 10.57
C THR A 116 12.31 8.23 11.05
N ASN A 117 11.36 7.82 10.20
CA ASN A 117 9.93 7.73 10.49
C ASN A 117 9.54 6.27 10.80
N VAL A 118 9.99 5.75 11.94
CA VAL A 118 9.85 4.33 12.27
C VAL A 118 9.09 4.12 13.59
N LYS A 119 8.26 3.08 13.64
CA LYS A 119 7.57 2.66 14.86
C LYS A 119 8.58 2.20 15.92
N ARG A 120 8.20 2.37 17.18
CA ARG A 120 9.00 1.96 18.35
C ARG A 120 8.15 1.09 19.26
N GLY A 121 8.73 0.02 19.77
CA GLY A 121 8.08 -0.96 20.65
C GLY A 121 9.12 -1.89 21.23
N LYS A 122 8.77 -2.60 22.31
CA LYS A 122 9.67 -3.55 22.98
C LYS A 122 9.96 -4.77 22.13
N ASN A 123 8.98 -5.18 21.32
CA ASN A 123 9.14 -6.29 20.40
C ASN A 123 8.33 -6.11 19.11
N LYS A 124 8.59 -7.00 18.14
CA LYS A 124 7.89 -7.03 16.85
C LYS A 124 6.38 -7.21 17.01
N ARG A 125 5.92 -7.88 18.08
CA ARG A 125 4.49 -8.00 18.38
C ARG A 125 3.85 -6.64 18.69
N GLU A 126 4.47 -5.82 19.53
CA GLU A 126 3.98 -4.46 19.81
C GLU A 126 3.98 -3.59 18.54
N LEU A 127 4.98 -3.69 17.68
CA LEU A 127 5.00 -2.97 16.39
C LEU A 127 3.83 -3.37 15.50
N ALA A 128 3.50 -4.66 15.46
CA ALA A 128 2.40 -5.18 14.67
C ALA A 128 1.02 -4.79 15.24
N GLU A 129 0.87 -4.72 16.56
CA GLU A 129 -0.36 -4.20 17.18
C GLU A 129 -0.56 -2.71 16.87
N GLN A 130 0.50 -1.90 16.84
CA GLN A 130 0.42 -0.51 16.37
C GLN A 130 -0.02 -0.41 14.89
N LEU A 131 0.39 -1.35 14.04
CA LEU A 131 -0.12 -1.40 12.66
C LEU A 131 -1.61 -1.70 12.62
N ARG A 132 -2.10 -2.60 13.49
CA ARG A 132 -3.54 -2.89 13.63
C ARG A 132 -4.32 -1.66 14.10
N GLU A 133 -3.76 -0.90 15.05
CA GLU A 133 -4.34 0.37 15.49
C GLU A 133 -4.44 1.39 14.35
N ASP A 134 -3.38 1.55 13.55
CA ASP A 134 -3.39 2.42 12.38
C ASP A 134 -4.46 1.99 11.36
N ILE A 135 -4.59 0.69 11.09
CA ILE A 135 -5.60 0.13 10.17
C ILE A 135 -7.02 0.48 10.64
N ARG A 136 -7.32 0.21 11.92
CA ARG A 136 -8.64 0.51 12.51
C ARG A 136 -8.90 2.02 12.53
N GLY A 137 -7.89 2.80 12.92
CA GLY A 137 -7.94 4.25 12.96
C GLY A 137 -8.28 4.82 11.60
N PHE A 138 -7.54 4.42 10.57
CA PHE A 138 -7.79 4.84 9.19
C PHE A 138 -9.16 4.43 8.68
N LYS A 139 -9.60 3.18 8.93
CA LYS A 139 -10.95 2.74 8.53
C LYS A 139 -12.03 3.68 9.10
N LYS A 140 -11.90 4.01 10.38
CA LYS A 140 -12.85 4.86 11.10
C LYS A 140 -12.82 6.30 10.59
N THR A 141 -11.64 6.89 10.43
CA THR A 141 -11.51 8.31 10.04
C THR A 141 -11.83 8.55 8.57
N ALA A 142 -11.50 7.60 7.69
CA ALA A 142 -11.81 7.69 6.27
C ALA A 142 -13.25 7.28 5.93
N GLY A 143 -13.99 6.65 6.85
CA GLY A 143 -15.35 6.18 6.62
C GLY A 143 -15.45 5.05 5.60
N CYS A 144 -14.39 4.24 5.44
CA CYS A 144 -14.33 3.20 4.41
C CYS A 144 -15.10 1.94 4.82
N ASP A 145 -15.96 1.43 3.93
CA ASP A 145 -16.60 0.12 4.09
C ASP A 145 -15.58 -1.02 4.08
N ARG A 146 -14.60 -0.91 3.19
CA ARG A 146 -13.58 -1.93 2.88
C ARG A 146 -12.20 -1.31 2.83
N LEU A 147 -11.21 -2.10 3.22
CA LEU A 147 -9.81 -1.75 3.11
C LEU A 147 -9.08 -2.78 2.24
N VAL A 148 -7.99 -2.34 1.64
CA VAL A 148 -6.96 -3.19 1.00
C VAL A 148 -5.60 -2.61 1.39
N MET A 149 -4.68 -3.49 1.75
CA MET A 149 -3.27 -3.17 1.93
C MET A 149 -2.48 -3.65 0.71
N VAL A 150 -1.50 -2.88 0.26
CA VAL A 150 -0.60 -3.28 -0.82
C VAL A 150 0.83 -3.00 -0.38
N TRP A 151 1.70 -4.00 -0.47
CA TRP A 151 3.12 -3.84 -0.24
C TRP A 151 3.83 -3.27 -1.47
N CYS A 152 4.30 -2.04 -1.37
CA CYS A 152 5.10 -1.35 -2.39
C CYS A 152 6.42 -0.81 -1.82
N ALA A 153 6.84 -1.32 -0.66
CA ALA A 153 8.08 -0.93 -0.01
C ALA A 153 9.28 -1.65 -0.64
N SER A 154 10.48 -1.29 -0.20
CA SER A 154 11.72 -1.89 -0.67
C SER A 154 11.72 -3.41 -0.52
N THR A 155 12.31 -4.10 -1.50
CA THR A 155 12.50 -5.55 -1.44
C THR A 155 13.37 -5.92 -0.24
N GLU A 156 12.81 -6.76 0.63
CA GLU A 156 13.53 -7.32 1.77
C GLU A 156 14.45 -8.46 1.33
N VAL A 157 15.51 -8.71 2.10
CA VAL A 157 16.32 -9.93 1.93
C VAL A 157 15.46 -11.17 2.09
N PHE A 158 15.76 -12.21 1.31
CA PHE A 158 15.05 -13.48 1.41
C PHE A 158 15.32 -14.18 2.75
N ILE A 159 14.27 -14.76 3.33
CA ILE A 159 14.33 -15.57 4.55
C ILE A 159 13.73 -16.94 4.23
N THR A 160 14.48 -17.99 4.51
CA THR A 160 13.99 -19.36 4.37
C THR A 160 12.94 -19.66 5.45
N PRO A 161 11.79 -20.27 5.11
CA PRO A 161 10.83 -20.71 6.11
C PRO A 161 11.45 -21.65 7.14
N GLY A 162 11.18 -21.42 8.43
CA GLY A 162 11.71 -22.20 9.54
C GLY A 162 10.66 -22.47 10.62
N PRO A 163 11.06 -22.92 11.82
CA PRO A 163 10.14 -23.27 12.90
C PRO A 163 9.17 -22.14 13.29
N ALA A 164 9.64 -20.89 13.25
CA ALA A 164 8.84 -19.69 13.53
C ALA A 164 7.65 -19.52 12.58
N HIS A 165 7.68 -20.12 11.39
CA HIS A 165 6.65 -19.91 10.34
C HIS A 165 5.67 -21.09 10.21
N GLN A 166 5.80 -22.13 11.04
CA GLN A 166 5.04 -23.38 10.87
C GLN A 166 3.60 -23.32 11.40
N SER A 167 3.31 -22.37 12.29
CA SER A 167 1.96 -22.16 12.82
C SER A 167 1.79 -20.72 13.28
N LEU A 168 0.54 -20.27 13.40
CA LEU A 168 0.24 -18.94 13.95
C LEU A 168 0.82 -18.77 15.35
N ALA A 169 0.63 -19.76 16.24
CA ALA A 169 1.17 -19.69 17.61
C ALA A 169 2.70 -19.58 17.65
N ALA A 170 3.42 -20.31 16.78
CA ALA A 170 4.87 -20.21 16.66
C ALA A 170 5.30 -18.84 16.13
N PHE A 171 4.57 -18.31 15.14
CA PHE A 171 4.82 -17.01 14.53
C PHE A 171 4.64 -15.87 15.53
N GLU A 172 3.54 -15.88 16.29
CA GLU A 172 3.25 -14.87 17.30
C GLU A 172 4.27 -14.90 18.45
N LYS A 173 4.66 -16.09 18.91
CA LYS A 173 5.74 -16.25 19.88
C LYS A 173 7.07 -15.70 19.36
N ALA A 174 7.39 -15.95 18.09
CA ALA A 174 8.61 -15.42 17.46
C ALA A 174 8.58 -13.88 17.36
N MET A 175 7.41 -13.27 17.12
CA MET A 175 7.25 -11.81 17.18
C MET A 175 7.53 -11.25 18.58
N GLU A 176 7.03 -11.90 19.63
CA GLU A 176 7.26 -11.49 21.02
C GLU A 176 8.74 -11.56 21.42
N GLN A 177 9.46 -12.53 20.86
CA GLN A 177 10.87 -12.80 21.12
C GLN A 177 11.84 -12.01 20.23
N ASN A 178 11.34 -11.12 19.36
CA ASN A 178 12.15 -10.40 18.37
C ASN A 178 12.97 -11.31 17.43
N ASP A 179 12.42 -12.47 17.09
CA ASP A 179 13.12 -13.45 16.26
C ASP A 179 13.52 -12.84 14.90
N PRO A 180 14.80 -12.92 14.48
CA PRO A 180 15.27 -12.39 13.20
C PRO A 180 14.65 -13.08 11.97
N ALA A 181 13.96 -14.20 12.12
CA ALA A 181 13.21 -14.82 11.04
C ALA A 181 11.94 -14.02 10.65
N ILE A 182 11.43 -13.15 11.53
CA ILE A 182 10.20 -12.38 11.30
C ILE A 182 10.52 -11.05 10.62
N ALA A 183 10.30 -10.93 9.31
CA ALA A 183 10.54 -9.69 8.57
C ALA A 183 9.44 -8.65 8.78
N PRO A 184 9.72 -7.34 8.57
CA PRO A 184 8.71 -6.29 8.60
C PRO A 184 7.49 -6.59 7.71
N SER A 185 7.68 -7.06 6.46
CA SER A 185 6.57 -7.46 5.58
C SER A 185 5.61 -8.47 6.22
N MET A 186 6.13 -9.40 7.01
CA MET A 186 5.33 -10.39 7.72
C MET A 186 4.50 -9.74 8.84
N LEU A 187 5.00 -8.67 9.48
CA LEU A 187 4.24 -7.90 10.47
C LEU A 187 3.04 -7.18 9.83
N TYR A 188 3.22 -6.59 8.64
CA TYR A 188 2.12 -5.97 7.91
C TYR A 188 1.10 -6.99 7.42
N ALA A 189 1.57 -8.12 6.87
CA ALA A 189 0.68 -9.20 6.45
C ALA A 189 -0.13 -9.74 7.64
N TRP A 190 0.53 -10.02 8.76
CA TRP A 190 -0.14 -10.46 9.99
C TRP A 190 -1.15 -9.42 10.48
N ALA A 191 -0.78 -8.15 10.56
CA ALA A 191 -1.68 -7.08 11.02
C ALA A 191 -2.90 -6.92 10.10
N ALA A 192 -2.70 -6.94 8.77
CA ALA A 192 -3.79 -6.86 7.80
C ALA A 192 -4.75 -8.05 7.94
N LEU A 193 -4.23 -9.28 8.01
CA LEU A 193 -5.05 -10.48 8.14
C LEU A 193 -5.83 -10.51 9.46
N MET A 194 -5.23 -10.07 10.56
CA MET A 194 -5.92 -9.98 11.86
C MET A 194 -7.04 -8.92 11.88
N GLU A 195 -7.01 -7.94 10.98
CA GLU A 195 -8.07 -6.93 10.80
C GLU A 195 -9.03 -7.27 9.64
N GLY A 196 -8.92 -8.47 9.06
CA GLY A 196 -9.75 -8.89 7.92
C GLY A 196 -9.51 -8.08 6.65
N VAL A 197 -8.30 -7.51 6.51
CA VAL A 197 -7.89 -6.70 5.38
C VAL A 197 -7.08 -7.55 4.39
N PRO A 198 -7.47 -7.60 3.09
CA PRO A 198 -6.63 -8.20 2.05
C PRO A 198 -5.27 -7.51 1.95
N PHE A 199 -4.22 -8.31 1.80
CA PHE A 199 -2.82 -7.91 1.70
C PHE A 199 -2.19 -8.43 0.40
#